data_AF-A0A9X7TT67-F1
#
_entry.id   AF-A0A9X7TT67-F1
#
_cell.length_a   1.000
_cell.length_b   1.000
_cell.length_c   1.000
_cell.angle_alpha   90.00
_cell.angle_beta   90.00
_cell.angle_gamma   90.00
#
_symmetry.space_group_name_H-M   'P 1'
#
loop_
_entity.id
_entity.type
_entity.pdbx_description
1 polymer ?
#
loop_
_entity_poly.entity_id
_entity_poly.type
_entity_poly.pdbx_seq_one_letter_code
_entity_poly.pdbx_strand_id
1 'polypeptide(L)'
;MSILINDAKELTKKIIIMIINGVLSFYITLHFTNLNFAYITLGLVFAISFLIENILLPVLIILSIIISNLNLLEEIINGIISFPNLEKIAFLLVFLFIIPLIHLAIRRNPRSFITAGNLFLQNFNPTIASILYYSGVSFNESYLDGIFSFLPFIYLLTVNFNNHVILVSVILILIGSVLYSINSKFYSVVGIIPITISAYYFSILFNSPYFFYGIILSLAINIIDRVINFTKTINENREATANLKNRINEEIKNIQAVLYSLRSEIGKEGGDLIKIIDGTFSSISNIQNKLNECKNINCLSEINDELLSQKRILTIEINNLIFDKIRGYNDFTLKLKKIGINLSEIEYPKEEIKLEEFIDFYRHLKQTIETNIILATNFLNAFVENTSKTIGVNLDKLNIINMNYISERLNNMDVQLLNKKLDLCVSKALEVIQLFTEEESYEIKKSLADIPLQPFTINKVGNAAKLLEKINNFLLVDLIELQNTLKTISSIYKSAEIDNMISLINIEIQTLQTPEMPYCEKISRLYSSISELKEAIELASNKDTLTQLSELVDTLLPQILETGEINLNDIGINENYANFIIALLNKKGFKAEINGNKIRVGINTKE
;
A
#
# COMPACT_ATOMS: atom_id res chain seq x y z
N MET A 1 -19.07 41.68 2.58
CA MET A 1 -20.29 42.09 1.85
C MET A 1 -21.57 41.49 2.44
N SER A 2 -21.56 40.25 2.99
CA SER A 2 -22.76 39.69 3.66
C SER A 2 -23.15 40.41 4.97
N ILE A 3 -22.17 40.91 5.73
CA ILE A 3 -22.40 41.68 6.97
C ILE A 3 -23.20 42.95 6.68
N LEU A 4 -22.76 43.75 5.69
CA LEU A 4 -23.39 45.02 5.27
C LEU A 4 -24.84 44.90 4.75
N ILE A 5 -25.31 43.72 4.33
CA ILE A 5 -26.63 43.55 3.70
C ILE A 5 -27.63 42.87 4.66
N ASN A 6 -27.20 42.01 5.59
CA ASN A 6 -28.05 41.62 6.72
C ASN A 6 -28.45 42.85 7.55
N ASP A 7 -27.55 43.83 7.66
CA ASP A 7 -27.82 45.13 8.28
C ASP A 7 -28.93 45.90 7.55
N ALA A 8 -29.12 45.72 6.23
CA ALA A 8 -30.07 46.51 5.44
C ALA A 8 -31.55 46.18 5.74
N LYS A 9 -31.89 44.91 5.97
CA LYS A 9 -33.27 44.51 6.35
C LYS A 9 -33.62 45.02 7.75
N GLU A 10 -32.71 44.82 8.70
CA GLU A 10 -32.89 45.28 10.07
C GLU A 10 -32.96 46.81 10.14
N LEU A 11 -32.12 47.50 9.35
CA LEU A 11 -32.14 48.95 9.21
C LEU A 11 -33.47 49.44 8.59
N THR A 12 -33.97 48.80 7.53
CA THR A 12 -35.24 49.17 6.90
C THR A 12 -36.42 49.00 7.88
N LYS A 13 -36.43 47.90 8.63
CA LYS A 13 -37.41 47.65 9.70
C LYS A 13 -37.34 48.74 10.77
N LYS A 14 -36.14 49.09 11.25
CA LYS A 14 -35.93 50.15 12.25
C LYS A 14 -36.42 51.51 11.76
N ILE A 15 -36.15 51.87 10.51
CA ILE A 15 -36.62 53.12 9.90
C ILE A 15 -38.15 53.16 9.85
N ILE A 16 -38.80 52.07 9.47
CA ILE A 16 -40.28 52.00 9.42
C ILE A 16 -40.88 52.13 10.81
N ILE A 17 -40.35 51.42 11.81
CA ILE A 17 -40.79 51.55 13.21
C ILE A 17 -40.58 52.99 13.71
N MET A 18 -39.44 53.59 13.39
CA MET A 18 -39.13 54.98 13.74
C MET A 18 -40.16 55.94 13.16
N ILE A 19 -40.48 55.84 11.86
CA ILE A 19 -41.50 56.66 11.21
C ILE A 19 -42.85 56.47 11.91
N ILE A 20 -43.26 55.22 12.16
CA ILE A 20 -44.54 54.93 12.80
C ILE A 20 -44.61 55.53 14.20
N ASN A 21 -43.61 55.26 15.03
CA ASN A 21 -43.56 55.75 16.41
C ASN A 21 -43.55 57.27 16.48
N GLY A 22 -42.72 57.93 15.66
CA GLY A 22 -42.63 59.38 15.70
C GLY A 22 -43.92 60.05 15.21
N VAL A 23 -44.53 59.54 14.14
CA VAL A 23 -45.79 60.10 13.66
C VAL A 23 -46.90 59.86 14.69
N LEU A 24 -47.04 58.64 15.24
CA LEU A 24 -48.03 58.38 16.29
C LEU A 24 -47.80 59.27 17.52
N SER A 25 -46.56 59.40 18.00
CA SER A 25 -46.25 60.24 19.16
C SER A 25 -46.52 61.71 18.92
N PHE A 26 -46.26 62.22 17.71
CA PHE A 26 -46.62 63.59 17.33
C PHE A 26 -48.11 63.85 17.52
N TYR A 27 -48.97 62.96 17.01
CA TYR A 27 -50.42 63.12 17.12
C TYR A 27 -50.93 62.91 18.55
N ILE A 28 -50.38 61.94 19.28
CA ILE A 28 -50.66 61.74 20.70
C ILE A 28 -50.35 63.03 21.49
N THR A 29 -49.16 63.60 21.29
CA THR A 29 -48.74 64.82 22.00
C THR A 29 -49.53 66.03 21.58
N LEU A 30 -49.87 66.17 20.29
CA LEU A 30 -50.71 67.26 19.78
C LEU A 30 -52.11 67.22 20.39
N HIS A 31 -52.63 66.04 20.75
CA HIS A 31 -53.91 65.91 21.42
C HIS A 31 -53.91 66.53 22.84
N PHE A 32 -52.77 66.52 23.54
CA PHE A 32 -52.65 67.03 24.91
C PHE A 32 -51.96 68.40 25.02
N THR A 33 -51.24 68.83 23.99
CA THR A 33 -50.36 70.02 24.05
C THR A 33 -50.36 70.80 22.73
N ASN A 34 -49.48 71.80 22.59
CA ASN A 34 -49.39 72.63 21.39
C ASN A 34 -48.46 72.03 20.30
N LEU A 35 -48.52 72.63 19.11
CA LEU A 35 -47.76 72.22 17.93
C LEU A 35 -46.24 72.15 18.16
N ASN A 36 -45.68 73.09 18.94
CA ASN A 36 -44.23 73.16 19.19
C ASN A 36 -43.76 71.97 20.05
N PHE A 37 -44.51 71.61 21.09
CA PHE A 37 -44.22 70.43 21.91
C PHE A 37 -44.38 69.12 21.12
N ALA A 38 -45.35 69.06 20.20
CA ALA A 38 -45.52 67.91 19.31
C ALA A 38 -44.30 67.71 18.38
N TYR A 39 -43.77 68.78 17.77
CA TYR A 39 -42.56 68.68 16.92
C TYR A 39 -41.30 68.29 17.69
N ILE A 40 -41.12 68.78 18.93
CA ILE A 40 -40.02 68.35 19.81
C ILE A 40 -40.13 66.85 20.13
N THR A 41 -41.35 66.39 20.44
CA THR A 41 -41.61 64.98 20.73
C THR A 41 -41.35 64.09 19.51
N LEU A 42 -41.75 64.52 18.31
CA LEU A 42 -41.45 63.82 17.06
C LEU A 42 -39.94 63.57 16.90
N GLY A 43 -39.12 64.61 17.08
CA GLY A 43 -37.66 64.52 16.97
C GLY A 43 -37.03 63.60 18.02
N LEU A 44 -37.46 63.70 19.28
CA LEU A 44 -36.97 62.84 20.37
C LEU A 44 -37.37 61.37 20.16
N VAL A 45 -38.63 61.13 19.77
CA VAL A 45 -39.15 59.78 19.55
C VAL A 45 -38.52 59.14 18.32
N PHE A 46 -38.19 59.90 17.27
CA PHE A 46 -37.38 59.38 16.17
C PHE A 46 -36.01 58.90 16.64
N ALA A 47 -35.29 59.68 17.46
CA ALA A 47 -33.98 59.28 17.98
C ALA A 47 -34.05 58.04 18.89
N ILE A 48 -35.03 57.99 19.80
CA ILE A 48 -35.16 56.90 20.79
C ILE A 48 -35.71 55.61 20.16
N SER A 49 -36.55 55.71 19.12
CA SER A 49 -37.13 54.54 18.44
C SER A 49 -36.08 53.62 17.84
N PHE A 50 -34.90 54.14 17.50
CA PHE A 50 -33.78 53.34 17.02
C PHE A 50 -33.17 52.45 18.11
N LEU A 51 -33.24 52.88 19.38
CA LEU A 51 -32.63 52.20 20.52
C LEU A 51 -33.57 51.21 21.22
N ILE A 52 -34.89 51.49 21.21
CA ILE A 52 -35.88 50.75 22.03
C ILE A 52 -37.12 50.36 21.18
N GLU A 53 -36.88 49.72 20.02
CA GLU A 53 -37.93 49.42 19.02
C GLU A 53 -39.10 48.56 19.55
N ASN A 54 -38.80 47.53 20.35
CA ASN A 54 -39.77 46.51 20.75
C ASN A 54 -40.60 46.90 21.98
N ILE A 55 -40.29 48.00 22.65
CA ILE A 55 -41.03 48.48 23.84
C ILE A 55 -41.87 49.71 23.48
N LEU A 56 -41.31 50.62 22.68
CA LEU A 56 -41.94 51.91 22.39
C LEU A 56 -43.18 51.78 21.48
N LEU A 57 -43.13 50.92 20.46
CA LEU A 57 -44.23 50.73 19.52
C LEU A 57 -45.50 50.13 20.19
N PRO A 58 -45.42 49.09 21.05
CA PRO A 58 -46.57 48.63 21.82
C PRO A 58 -47.18 49.71 22.73
N VAL A 59 -46.35 50.50 23.42
CA VAL A 59 -46.80 51.58 24.32
C VAL A 59 -47.56 52.66 23.54
N LEU A 60 -47.00 53.09 22.41
CA LEU A 60 -47.65 54.09 21.55
C LEU A 60 -48.95 53.56 20.96
N ILE A 61 -49.03 52.26 20.63
CA ILE A 61 -50.27 51.66 20.16
C ILE A 61 -51.33 51.70 21.26
N ILE A 62 -51.04 51.27 22.49
CA ILE A 62 -52.01 51.36 23.60
C ILE A 62 -52.47 52.81 23.84
N LEU A 63 -51.54 53.77 23.85
CA LEU A 63 -51.88 55.18 24.00
C LEU A 63 -52.77 55.66 22.85
N SER A 64 -52.48 55.24 21.61
CA SER A 64 -53.32 55.54 20.44
C SER A 64 -54.73 54.96 20.57
N ILE A 65 -54.87 53.75 21.14
CA ILE A 65 -56.15 53.10 21.44
C ILE A 65 -56.96 53.97 22.40
N ILE A 66 -56.33 54.40 23.49
CA ILE A 66 -56.97 55.22 24.54
C ILE A 66 -57.44 56.54 23.94
N ILE A 67 -56.54 57.27 23.26
CA ILE A 67 -56.82 58.62 22.72
C ILE A 67 -57.90 58.60 21.65
N SER A 68 -57.83 57.64 20.71
CA SER A 68 -58.81 57.54 19.62
C SER A 68 -60.23 57.19 20.12
N ASN A 69 -60.37 56.75 21.38
CA ASN A 69 -61.63 56.29 21.95
C ASN A 69 -61.94 56.94 23.31
N LEU A 70 -61.37 58.13 23.63
CA LEU A 70 -61.59 58.80 24.92
C LEU A 70 -63.08 59.01 25.23
N ASN A 71 -63.85 59.52 24.27
CA ASN A 71 -65.30 59.73 24.46
C ASN A 71 -66.05 58.43 24.78
N LEU A 72 -65.67 57.31 24.13
CA LEU A 72 -66.27 56.00 24.39
C LEU A 72 -65.84 55.43 25.75
N LEU A 73 -64.59 55.67 26.16
CA LEU A 73 -64.10 55.29 27.48
C LEU A 73 -64.76 56.11 28.58
N GLU A 74 -64.98 57.40 28.38
CA GLU A 74 -65.73 58.27 29.30
C GLU A 74 -67.19 57.82 29.43
N GLU A 75 -67.87 57.46 28.33
CA GLU A 75 -69.22 56.88 28.37
C GLU A 75 -69.28 55.58 29.18
N ILE A 76 -68.27 54.71 29.04
CA ILE A 76 -68.15 53.46 29.81
C ILE A 76 -67.90 53.73 31.29
N ILE A 77 -67.00 54.66 31.62
CA ILE A 77 -66.67 55.06 33.00
C ILE A 77 -67.88 55.68 33.69
N ASN A 78 -68.67 56.47 32.95
CA ASN A 78 -69.90 57.10 33.44
C ASN A 78 -71.12 56.16 33.45
N GLY A 79 -70.95 54.87 33.13
CA GLY A 79 -71.99 53.84 33.24
C GLY A 79 -73.02 53.82 32.10
N ILE A 80 -72.80 54.59 31.03
CA ILE A 80 -73.66 54.65 29.84
C ILE A 80 -73.15 53.61 28.84
N ILE A 81 -73.34 52.33 29.15
CA ILE A 81 -72.74 51.24 28.37
C ILE A 81 -73.75 50.72 27.34
N SER A 82 -73.41 50.86 26.05
CA SER A 82 -74.03 50.08 24.98
C SER A 82 -73.14 48.87 24.65
N PHE A 83 -73.75 47.69 24.49
CA PHE A 83 -73.03 46.46 24.12
C PHE A 83 -72.17 46.60 22.85
N PRO A 84 -72.61 47.30 21.78
CA PRO A 84 -71.79 47.52 20.58
C PRO A 84 -70.50 48.32 20.82
N ASN A 85 -70.50 49.27 21.76
CA ASN A 85 -69.30 50.06 22.08
C ASN A 85 -68.24 49.22 22.80
N LEU A 86 -68.66 48.28 23.67
CA LEU A 86 -67.76 47.33 24.31
C LEU A 86 -67.14 46.36 23.31
N GLU A 87 -67.94 45.83 22.38
CA GLU A 87 -67.45 44.94 21.32
C GLU A 87 -66.38 45.63 20.45
N LYS A 88 -66.62 46.88 20.05
CA LYS A 88 -65.66 47.65 19.25
C LYS A 88 -64.31 47.82 19.96
N ILE A 89 -64.32 48.15 21.25
CA ILE A 89 -63.09 48.29 22.05
C ILE A 89 -62.40 46.94 22.24
N ALA A 90 -63.16 45.87 22.50
CA ALA A 90 -62.63 44.52 22.64
C ALA A 90 -61.94 44.04 21.36
N PHE A 91 -62.57 44.21 20.19
CA PHE A 91 -61.97 43.85 18.91
C PHE A 91 -60.70 44.64 18.61
N LEU A 92 -60.73 45.94 18.91
CA LEU A 92 -59.58 46.82 18.73
C LEU A 92 -58.41 46.40 19.62
N LEU A 93 -58.65 46.07 20.89
CA LEU A 93 -57.64 45.52 21.81
C LEU A 93 -57.12 44.16 21.33
N VAL A 94 -58.00 43.25 20.91
CA VAL A 94 -57.60 41.90 20.49
C VAL A 94 -56.73 41.96 19.23
N PHE A 95 -57.21 42.61 18.16
CA PHE A 95 -56.54 42.57 16.86
C PHE A 95 -55.36 43.53 16.75
N LEU A 96 -55.41 44.70 17.40
CA LEU A 96 -54.37 45.71 17.26
C LEU A 96 -53.36 45.71 18.42
N PHE A 97 -53.64 45.04 19.54
CA PHE A 97 -52.71 44.97 20.67
C PHE A 97 -52.38 43.55 21.14
N ILE A 98 -53.35 42.73 21.54
CA ILE A 98 -53.10 41.40 22.13
C ILE A 98 -52.43 40.47 21.12
N ILE A 99 -52.97 40.35 19.90
CA ILE A 99 -52.39 39.50 18.86
C ILE A 99 -50.96 39.95 18.49
N PRO A 100 -50.71 41.25 18.23
CA PRO A 100 -49.34 41.75 18.06
C PRO A 100 -48.42 41.48 19.24
N LEU A 101 -48.91 41.58 20.48
CA LEU A 101 -48.13 41.30 21.69
C LEU A 101 -47.75 39.82 21.78
N ILE A 102 -48.67 38.91 21.47
CA ILE A 102 -48.39 37.46 21.39
C ILE A 102 -47.32 37.19 20.34
N HIS A 103 -47.43 37.80 19.15
CA HIS A 103 -46.43 37.65 18.10
C HIS A 103 -45.04 38.14 18.56
N LEU A 104 -44.99 39.30 19.23
CA LEU A 104 -43.75 39.84 19.78
C LEU A 104 -43.17 38.97 20.92
N ALA A 105 -44.00 38.48 21.84
CA ALA A 105 -43.53 37.71 23.00
C ALA A 105 -43.02 36.31 22.61
N ILE A 106 -43.72 35.61 21.71
CA ILE A 106 -43.40 34.23 21.32
C ILE A 106 -42.31 34.19 20.24
N ARG A 107 -42.35 35.11 19.27
CA ARG A 107 -41.49 35.07 18.08
C ARG A 107 -40.45 36.18 18.05
N ARG A 108 -40.43 37.08 19.06
CA ARG A 108 -39.54 38.26 19.13
C ARG A 108 -39.63 39.15 17.89
N ASN A 109 -40.84 39.26 17.33
CA ASN A 109 -41.06 39.87 16.03
C ASN A 109 -42.11 41.00 16.09
N PRO A 110 -41.74 42.27 15.87
CA PRO A 110 -42.67 43.40 15.96
C PRO A 110 -43.49 43.64 14.68
N ARG A 111 -43.44 42.75 13.68
CA ARG A 111 -44.13 42.94 12.39
C ARG A 111 -45.64 43.15 12.52
N SER A 112 -46.31 42.43 13.42
CA SER A 112 -47.74 42.65 13.69
C SER A 112 -48.00 44.03 14.31
N PHE A 113 -47.07 44.53 15.13
CA PHE A 113 -47.17 45.88 15.67
C PHE A 113 -46.92 46.95 14.60
N ILE A 114 -46.07 46.69 13.60
CA ILE A 114 -45.92 47.57 12.43
C ILE A 114 -47.26 47.65 11.69
N THR A 115 -47.90 46.52 11.41
CA THR A 115 -49.24 46.49 10.78
C THR A 115 -50.27 47.25 11.61
N ALA A 116 -50.35 46.98 12.92
CA ALA A 116 -51.28 47.65 13.82
C ALA A 116 -51.03 49.16 13.90
N GLY A 117 -49.77 49.58 13.98
CA GLY A 117 -49.38 50.99 13.98
C GLY A 117 -49.78 51.70 12.68
N ASN A 118 -49.61 51.06 11.52
CA ASN A 118 -50.06 51.62 10.23
C ASN A 118 -51.59 51.76 10.15
N LEU A 119 -52.35 50.81 10.70
CA LEU A 119 -53.81 50.91 10.79
C LEU A 119 -54.25 52.07 11.69
N PHE A 120 -53.55 52.33 12.80
CA PHE A 120 -53.79 53.51 13.61
C PHE A 120 -53.40 54.81 12.90
N LEU A 121 -52.25 54.83 12.23
CA LEU A 121 -51.81 55.97 11.45
C LEU A 121 -52.81 56.37 10.38
N GLN A 122 -53.59 55.43 9.82
CA GLN A 122 -54.63 55.77 8.84
C GLN A 122 -55.63 56.80 9.39
N ASN A 123 -55.89 56.80 10.70
CA ASN A 123 -56.80 57.76 11.34
C ASN A 123 -56.17 59.14 11.57
N PHE A 124 -54.84 59.23 11.63
CA PHE A 124 -54.12 60.45 11.97
C PHE A 124 -53.40 61.09 10.78
N ASN A 125 -52.76 60.27 9.94
CA ASN A 125 -52.03 60.66 8.73
C ASN A 125 -52.21 59.61 7.61
N PRO A 126 -53.27 59.72 6.80
CA PRO A 126 -53.61 58.71 5.80
C PRO A 126 -52.55 58.59 4.69
N THR A 127 -51.79 59.65 4.39
CA THR A 127 -50.74 59.63 3.35
C THR A 127 -49.58 58.72 3.74
N ILE A 128 -49.00 58.94 4.92
CA ILE A 128 -47.88 58.11 5.42
C ILE A 128 -48.37 56.67 5.67
N ALA A 129 -49.58 56.52 6.23
CA ALA A 129 -50.21 55.22 6.46
C ALA A 129 -50.40 54.43 5.16
N SER A 130 -50.84 55.07 4.07
CA SER A 130 -51.00 54.44 2.76
C SER A 130 -49.68 53.92 2.18
N ILE A 131 -48.56 54.64 2.39
CA ILE A 131 -47.21 54.23 1.94
C ILE A 131 -46.70 53.05 2.78
N LEU A 132 -46.93 53.07 4.09
CA LEU A 132 -46.44 52.02 4.98
C LEU A 132 -47.39 50.83 5.12
N TYR A 133 -48.59 50.90 4.53
CA TYR A 133 -49.72 50.01 4.81
C TYR A 133 -49.37 48.51 4.80
N TYR A 134 -48.59 48.07 3.81
CA TYR A 134 -48.21 46.66 3.62
C TYR A 134 -46.86 46.28 4.24
N SER A 135 -46.16 47.22 4.88
CA SER A 135 -44.80 47.00 5.39
C SER A 135 -44.73 45.83 6.39
N GLY A 136 -45.67 45.74 7.33
CA GLY A 136 -45.69 44.68 8.36
C GLY A 136 -45.76 43.27 7.78
N VAL A 137 -46.58 43.05 6.75
CA VAL A 137 -46.73 41.75 6.06
C VAL A 137 -45.62 41.48 5.03
N SER A 138 -44.74 42.44 4.76
CA SER A 138 -43.69 42.29 3.73
C SER A 138 -42.38 41.72 4.26
N PHE A 139 -42.18 41.72 5.59
CA PHE A 139 -40.93 41.27 6.21
C PHE A 139 -40.87 39.76 6.49
N ASN A 140 -41.87 38.97 6.08
CA ASN A 140 -42.09 37.62 6.63
C ASN A 140 -41.00 36.59 6.26
N GLU A 141 -40.61 35.78 7.24
CA GLU A 141 -39.61 34.71 7.10
C GLU A 141 -40.23 33.31 7.17
N SER A 142 -41.42 33.21 7.76
CA SER A 142 -42.16 31.97 7.88
C SER A 142 -43.66 32.21 7.67
N TYR A 143 -44.38 31.16 7.29
CA TYR A 143 -45.81 31.24 7.02
C TYR A 143 -46.59 31.67 8.28
N LEU A 144 -46.17 31.21 9.46
CA LEU A 144 -46.77 31.63 10.74
C LEU A 144 -46.58 33.12 11.00
N ASP A 145 -45.39 33.67 10.77
CA ASP A 145 -45.16 35.11 10.98
C ASP A 145 -45.97 35.95 10.01
N GLY A 146 -46.22 35.43 8.80
CA GLY A 146 -47.09 36.09 7.83
C GLY A 146 -48.55 36.07 8.22
N ILE A 147 -49.03 34.98 8.81
CA ILE A 147 -50.37 34.92 9.39
C ILE A 147 -50.47 35.93 10.54
N PHE A 148 -49.55 35.90 11.51
CA PHE A 148 -49.59 36.83 12.65
C PHE A 148 -49.49 38.30 12.23
N SER A 149 -48.66 38.63 11.24
CA SER A 149 -48.49 40.01 10.75
C SER A 149 -49.71 40.52 9.99
N PHE A 150 -50.51 39.61 9.43
CA PHE A 150 -51.76 39.91 8.75
C PHE A 150 -52.94 40.14 9.72
N LEU A 151 -53.03 39.37 10.81
CA LEU A 151 -54.20 39.38 11.72
C LEU A 151 -54.71 40.77 12.14
N PRO A 152 -53.87 41.82 12.35
CA PRO A 152 -54.36 43.16 12.64
C PRO A 152 -55.34 43.72 11.58
N PHE A 153 -55.23 43.34 10.31
CA PHE A 153 -56.15 43.76 9.25
C PHE A 153 -57.59 43.27 9.44
N ILE A 154 -57.80 42.20 10.22
CA ILE A 154 -59.15 41.70 10.53
C ILE A 154 -59.98 42.75 11.27
N TYR A 155 -59.34 43.67 12.01
CA TYR A 155 -60.02 44.81 12.63
C TYR A 155 -60.87 45.61 11.62
N LEU A 156 -60.42 45.77 10.37
CA LEU A 156 -61.18 46.51 9.35
C LEU A 156 -62.55 45.89 9.04
N LEU A 157 -62.69 44.57 9.21
CA LEU A 157 -63.97 43.87 9.04
C LEU A 157 -64.94 44.16 10.18
N THR A 158 -64.42 44.49 11.37
CA THR A 158 -65.26 44.82 12.54
C THR A 158 -65.85 46.23 12.47
N VAL A 159 -65.19 47.14 11.75
CA VAL A 159 -65.66 48.53 11.59
C VAL A 159 -66.66 48.67 10.42
N ASN A 160 -66.56 47.84 9.38
CA ASN A 160 -67.36 47.94 8.15
C ASN A 160 -67.72 46.55 7.58
N PHE A 161 -68.35 45.69 8.38
CA PHE A 161 -68.61 44.28 8.04
C PHE A 161 -69.38 44.05 6.73
N ASN A 162 -70.27 44.98 6.36
CA ASN A 162 -71.08 44.88 5.13
C ASN A 162 -70.36 45.33 3.85
N ASN A 163 -69.10 45.76 3.94
CA ASN A 163 -68.35 46.20 2.76
C ASN A 163 -67.59 45.04 2.12
N HIS A 164 -68.16 44.45 1.06
CA HIS A 164 -67.54 43.37 0.29
C HIS A 164 -66.13 43.71 -0.23
N VAL A 165 -65.84 44.98 -0.49
CA VAL A 165 -64.51 45.44 -0.93
C VAL A 165 -63.46 45.23 0.16
N ILE A 166 -63.81 45.51 1.43
CA ILE A 166 -62.89 45.31 2.56
C ILE A 166 -62.64 43.82 2.79
N LEU A 167 -63.69 42.99 2.70
CA LEU A 167 -63.57 41.54 2.82
C LEU A 167 -62.60 40.95 1.79
N VAL A 168 -62.78 41.31 0.52
CA VAL A 168 -61.92 40.84 -0.58
C VAL A 168 -60.48 41.33 -0.40
N SER A 169 -60.27 42.61 -0.06
CA SER A 169 -58.93 43.15 0.19
C SER A 169 -58.23 42.44 1.34
N VAL A 170 -58.92 42.18 2.45
CA VAL A 170 -58.36 41.47 3.61
C VAL A 170 -57.96 40.03 3.22
N ILE A 171 -58.78 39.30 2.46
CA ILE A 171 -58.43 37.97 1.97
C ILE A 171 -57.19 38.02 1.04
N LEU A 172 -57.12 39.01 0.16
CA LEU A 172 -55.98 39.20 -0.73
C LEU A 172 -54.69 39.52 0.03
N ILE A 173 -54.74 40.33 1.10
CA ILE A 173 -53.57 40.57 1.95
C ILE A 173 -53.12 39.29 2.64
N LEU A 174 -54.04 38.45 3.12
CA LEU A 174 -53.69 37.15 3.70
C LEU A 174 -52.93 36.27 2.69
N ILE A 175 -53.48 36.13 1.49
CA ILE A 175 -52.85 35.34 0.41
C ILE A 175 -51.46 35.93 0.09
N GLY A 176 -51.35 37.25 -0.06
CA GLY A 176 -50.07 37.92 -0.31
C GLY A 176 -49.05 37.73 0.81
N SER A 177 -49.47 37.86 2.07
CA SER A 177 -48.64 37.69 3.25
C SER A 177 -48.09 36.26 3.36
N VAL A 178 -48.93 35.25 3.12
CA VAL A 178 -48.52 33.84 3.11
C VAL A 178 -47.58 33.56 1.94
N LEU A 179 -47.88 34.07 0.74
CA LEU A 179 -47.02 33.89 -0.42
C LEU A 179 -45.64 34.52 -0.21
N TYR A 180 -45.57 35.72 0.37
CA TYR A 180 -44.32 36.37 0.77
C TYR A 180 -43.50 35.53 1.75
N SER A 181 -44.16 34.77 2.62
CA SER A 181 -43.50 33.85 3.56
C SER A 181 -42.98 32.55 2.93
N ILE A 182 -43.31 32.22 1.68
CA ILE A 182 -42.84 30.98 1.03
C ILE A 182 -41.43 31.21 0.47
N ASN A 183 -40.45 30.50 1.03
CA ASN A 183 -39.02 30.63 0.70
C ASN A 183 -38.61 30.11 -0.70
N SER A 184 -39.54 30.07 -1.66
CA SER A 184 -39.26 29.67 -3.04
C SER A 184 -39.07 30.90 -3.94
N LYS A 185 -38.15 30.82 -4.91
CA LYS A 185 -37.80 31.93 -5.81
C LYS A 185 -38.97 32.49 -6.60
N PHE A 186 -40.02 31.71 -6.87
CA PHE A 186 -41.15 32.18 -7.67
C PHE A 186 -42.32 32.67 -6.81
N TYR A 187 -42.76 31.89 -5.83
CA TYR A 187 -44.01 32.15 -5.11
C TYR A 187 -44.00 33.42 -4.24
N SER A 188 -42.88 33.81 -3.63
CA SER A 188 -42.84 35.05 -2.84
C SER A 188 -42.75 36.33 -3.68
N VAL A 189 -42.33 36.29 -4.95
CA VAL A 189 -42.51 37.46 -5.85
C VAL A 189 -43.95 37.53 -6.34
N VAL A 190 -44.58 36.39 -6.60
CA VAL A 190 -46.00 36.30 -7.00
C VAL A 190 -46.94 36.86 -5.92
N GLY A 191 -46.53 36.86 -4.64
CA GLY A 191 -47.29 37.48 -3.53
C GLY A 191 -47.58 38.98 -3.70
N ILE A 192 -46.86 39.70 -4.56
CA ILE A 192 -47.14 41.10 -4.88
C ILE A 192 -48.47 41.27 -5.63
N ILE A 193 -48.90 40.27 -6.40
CA ILE A 193 -50.10 40.31 -7.24
C ILE A 193 -51.35 40.52 -6.38
N PRO A 194 -51.66 39.67 -5.38
CA PRO A 194 -52.84 39.89 -4.54
C PRO A 194 -52.74 41.19 -3.73
N ILE A 195 -51.54 41.61 -3.28
CA ILE A 195 -51.33 42.89 -2.60
C ILE A 195 -51.63 44.08 -3.52
N THR A 196 -51.25 44.00 -4.80
CA THR A 196 -51.53 45.04 -5.80
C THR A 196 -53.03 45.19 -6.03
N ILE A 197 -53.77 44.07 -6.09
CA ILE A 197 -55.23 44.09 -6.23
C ILE A 197 -55.89 44.67 -4.98
N SER A 198 -55.42 44.30 -3.78
CA SER A 198 -55.88 44.91 -2.51
C SER A 198 -55.61 46.42 -2.47
N ALA A 199 -54.44 46.87 -2.93
CA ALA A 199 -54.05 48.28 -2.97
C ALA A 199 -54.93 49.08 -3.93
N TYR A 200 -55.29 48.51 -5.07
CA TYR A 200 -56.26 49.12 -5.98
C TYR A 200 -57.61 49.37 -5.28
N TYR A 201 -58.16 48.36 -4.61
CA TYR A 201 -59.42 48.49 -3.87
C TYR A 201 -59.34 49.51 -2.73
N PHE A 202 -58.25 49.51 -1.96
CA PHE A 202 -58.06 50.50 -0.89
C PHE A 202 -57.79 51.91 -1.40
N SER A 203 -57.15 52.06 -2.56
CA SER A 203 -56.95 53.38 -3.20
C SER A 203 -58.27 54.05 -3.55
N ILE A 204 -59.27 53.27 -3.98
CA ILE A 204 -60.62 53.73 -4.27
C ILE A 204 -61.38 54.00 -2.97
N LEU A 205 -61.34 53.06 -2.01
CA LEU A 205 -62.09 53.17 -0.76
C LEU A 205 -61.66 54.39 0.08
N PHE A 206 -60.36 54.66 0.15
CA PHE A 206 -59.79 55.76 0.94
C PHE A 206 -59.42 56.99 0.10
N ASN A 207 -59.75 57.00 -1.20
CA ASN A 207 -59.43 58.07 -2.16
C ASN A 207 -57.95 58.52 -2.07
N SER A 208 -57.02 57.56 -2.00
CA SER A 208 -55.59 57.80 -1.81
C SER A 208 -54.77 57.03 -2.85
N PRO A 209 -54.10 57.70 -3.79
CA PRO A 209 -53.22 57.02 -4.75
C PRO A 209 -51.94 56.48 -4.08
N TYR A 210 -51.66 56.89 -2.83
CA TYR A 210 -50.40 56.55 -2.16
C TYR A 210 -50.27 55.06 -1.80
N PHE A 211 -51.35 54.29 -1.84
CA PHE A 211 -51.31 52.83 -1.68
C PHE A 211 -50.42 52.14 -2.73
N PHE A 212 -50.27 52.72 -3.94
CA PHE A 212 -49.36 52.19 -4.96
C PHE A 212 -47.88 52.33 -4.57
N TYR A 213 -47.50 53.39 -3.84
CA TYR A 213 -46.15 53.49 -3.28
C TYR A 213 -45.92 52.45 -2.19
N GLY A 214 -46.98 52.07 -1.45
CA GLY A 214 -46.91 50.97 -0.48
C GLY A 214 -46.63 49.60 -1.11
N ILE A 215 -47.09 49.37 -2.34
CA ILE A 215 -46.74 48.17 -3.13
C ILE A 215 -45.24 48.17 -3.44
N ILE A 216 -44.70 49.31 -3.89
CA ILE A 216 -43.27 49.43 -4.23
C ILE A 216 -42.40 49.17 -3.00
N LEU A 217 -42.75 49.78 -1.86
CA LEU A 217 -42.03 49.55 -0.60
C LEU A 217 -42.14 48.09 -0.14
N SER A 218 -43.33 47.49 -0.26
CA SER A 218 -43.57 46.08 0.05
C SER A 218 -42.68 45.14 -0.78
N LEU A 219 -42.59 45.37 -2.09
CA LEU A 219 -41.75 44.59 -2.99
C LEU A 219 -40.27 44.76 -2.67
N ALA A 220 -39.83 46.00 -2.41
CA ALA A 220 -38.45 46.30 -2.07
C ALA A 220 -38.00 45.56 -0.80
N ILE A 221 -38.85 45.55 0.24
CA ILE A 221 -38.58 44.83 1.50
C ILE A 221 -38.41 43.32 1.25
N ASN A 222 -39.29 42.71 0.45
CA ASN A 222 -39.29 41.27 0.19
C ASN A 222 -38.10 40.80 -0.70
N ILE A 223 -37.56 41.66 -1.57
CA ILE A 223 -36.45 41.29 -2.48
C ILE A 223 -35.08 41.24 -1.77
N ILE A 224 -34.88 41.99 -0.67
CA ILE A 224 -33.58 42.12 0.03
C ILE A 224 -33.00 40.75 0.40
N ASP A 225 -33.77 39.86 1.04
CA ASP A 225 -33.30 38.54 1.50
C ASP A 225 -32.84 37.62 0.36
N ARG A 226 -33.41 37.80 -0.83
CA ARG A 226 -33.17 36.94 -1.98
C ARG A 226 -31.86 37.27 -2.67
N VAL A 227 -31.53 38.55 -2.77
CA VAL A 227 -30.25 39.01 -3.33
C VAL A 227 -29.10 38.54 -2.43
N ILE A 228 -29.29 38.54 -1.10
CA ILE A 228 -28.32 38.02 -0.12
C ILE A 228 -28.10 36.52 -0.31
N ASN A 229 -29.18 35.73 -0.31
CA ASN A 229 -29.07 34.27 -0.43
C ASN A 229 -28.46 33.85 -1.78
N PHE A 230 -28.81 34.53 -2.87
CA PHE A 230 -28.26 34.26 -4.19
C PHE A 230 -26.75 34.51 -4.27
N THR A 231 -26.27 35.63 -3.71
CA THR A 231 -24.83 35.96 -3.70
C THR A 231 -24.01 35.02 -2.81
N LYS A 232 -24.56 34.59 -1.66
CA LYS A 232 -23.91 33.61 -0.78
C LYS A 232 -23.71 32.26 -1.47
N THR A 233 -24.76 31.71 -2.10
CA THR A 233 -24.68 30.42 -2.81
C THR A 233 -23.68 30.45 -3.97
N ILE A 234 -23.56 31.57 -4.69
CA ILE A 234 -22.58 31.71 -5.78
C ILE A 234 -21.14 31.65 -5.25
N ASN A 235 -20.86 32.32 -4.14
CA ASN A 235 -19.52 32.35 -3.55
C ASN A 235 -19.11 30.98 -2.99
N GLU A 236 -20.00 30.32 -2.25
CA GLU A 236 -19.76 28.97 -1.70
C GLU A 236 -19.50 27.95 -2.82
N ASN A 237 -20.28 28.00 -3.90
CA ASN A 237 -20.06 27.13 -5.06
C ASN A 237 -18.73 27.41 -5.77
N ARG A 238 -18.30 28.68 -5.84
CA ARG A 238 -17.03 29.07 -6.45
C ARG A 238 -15.83 28.55 -5.64
N GLU A 239 -15.90 28.64 -4.32
CA GLU A 239 -14.86 28.13 -3.41
C GLU A 239 -14.78 26.60 -3.46
N ALA A 240 -15.91 25.90 -3.41
CA ALA A 240 -15.97 24.44 -3.55
C ALA A 240 -15.38 23.97 -4.89
N THR A 241 -15.68 24.68 -5.98
CA THR A 241 -15.14 24.40 -7.32
C THR A 241 -13.62 24.59 -7.36
N ALA A 242 -13.10 25.65 -6.75
CA ALA A 242 -11.67 25.92 -6.71
C ALA A 242 -10.91 24.86 -5.87
N ASN A 243 -11.44 24.51 -4.71
CA ASN A 243 -10.84 23.50 -3.83
C ASN A 243 -10.78 22.12 -4.49
N LEU A 244 -11.88 21.68 -5.13
CA LEU A 244 -11.90 20.41 -5.84
C LEU A 244 -10.94 20.41 -7.04
N LYS A 245 -10.90 21.49 -7.82
CA LYS A 245 -9.96 21.63 -8.95
C LYS A 245 -8.49 21.56 -8.51
N ASN A 246 -8.14 22.18 -7.39
CA ASN A 246 -6.79 22.12 -6.84
C ASN A 246 -6.42 20.70 -6.39
N ARG A 247 -7.32 20.02 -5.68
CA ARG A 247 -7.12 18.64 -5.23
C ARG A 247 -6.88 17.67 -6.40
N ILE A 248 -7.70 17.76 -7.46
CA ILE A 248 -7.53 16.92 -8.66
C ILE A 248 -6.18 17.23 -9.34
N ASN A 249 -5.77 18.50 -9.40
CA ASN A 249 -4.47 18.90 -9.95
C ASN A 249 -3.28 18.35 -9.16
N GLU A 250 -3.34 18.36 -7.82
CA GLU A 250 -2.30 17.77 -6.97
C GLU A 250 -2.22 16.26 -7.17
N GLU A 251 -3.36 15.58 -7.24
CA GLU A 251 -3.42 14.13 -7.47
C GLU A 251 -2.85 13.77 -8.86
N ILE A 252 -3.17 14.52 -9.91
CA ILE A 252 -2.57 14.36 -11.25
C ILE A 252 -1.05 14.46 -11.18
N LYS A 253 -0.51 15.49 -10.49
CA LYS A 253 0.94 15.69 -10.37
C LYS A 253 1.61 14.53 -9.64
N ASN A 254 0.99 14.05 -8.55
CA ASN A 254 1.49 12.91 -7.79
C ASN A 254 1.54 11.65 -8.65
N ILE A 255 0.46 11.34 -9.38
CA ILE A 255 0.44 10.15 -10.26
C ILE A 255 1.48 10.30 -11.38
N GLN A 256 1.60 11.47 -12.01
CA GLN A 256 2.64 11.72 -13.03
C GLN A 256 4.06 11.51 -12.48
N ALA A 257 4.35 12.02 -11.28
CA ALA A 257 5.65 11.84 -10.65
C ALA A 257 5.96 10.36 -10.40
N VAL A 258 4.98 9.61 -9.87
CA VAL A 258 5.13 8.17 -9.65
C VAL A 258 5.32 7.42 -10.97
N LEU A 259 4.55 7.74 -12.01
CA LEU A 259 4.70 7.16 -13.35
C LEU A 259 6.09 7.41 -13.96
N TYR A 260 6.65 8.61 -13.79
CA TYR A 260 8.02 8.91 -14.24
C TYR A 260 9.06 8.07 -13.51
N SER A 261 8.97 7.99 -12.19
CA SER A 261 9.89 7.19 -11.38
C SER A 261 9.77 5.69 -11.69
N LEU A 262 8.53 5.20 -11.83
CA LEU A 262 8.21 3.84 -12.30
C LEU A 262 8.93 3.52 -13.62
N ARG A 263 8.74 4.38 -14.62
CA ARG A 263 9.34 4.21 -15.95
C ARG A 263 10.88 4.15 -15.88
N SER A 264 11.48 4.98 -15.02
CA SER A 264 12.93 5.00 -14.82
C SER A 264 13.46 3.71 -14.18
N GLU A 265 12.78 3.19 -13.16
CA GLU A 265 13.22 2.01 -12.40
C GLU A 265 13.03 0.69 -13.16
N ILE A 266 11.92 0.57 -13.87
CA ILE A 266 11.60 -0.61 -14.66
C ILE A 266 12.49 -0.66 -15.92
N GLY A 267 12.90 0.49 -16.45
CA GLY A 267 13.79 0.59 -17.60
C GLY A 267 13.27 -0.24 -18.78
N LYS A 268 14.16 -0.84 -19.57
CA LYS A 268 13.79 -1.67 -20.75
C LYS A 268 13.23 -3.06 -20.39
N GLU A 269 13.29 -3.48 -19.13
CA GLU A 269 12.90 -4.83 -18.72
C GLU A 269 11.38 -5.04 -18.67
N GLY A 270 10.60 -3.98 -18.47
CA GLY A 270 9.14 -4.07 -18.34
C GLY A 270 8.36 -3.75 -19.61
N GLY A 271 8.79 -4.23 -20.78
CA GLY A 271 8.28 -3.83 -22.10
C GLY A 271 6.76 -3.55 -22.20
N ASP A 272 5.91 -4.45 -21.72
CA ASP A 272 4.44 -4.23 -21.74
C ASP A 272 3.97 -3.26 -20.65
N LEU A 273 4.61 -3.23 -19.49
CA LEU A 273 4.32 -2.26 -18.44
C LEU A 273 4.69 -0.83 -18.85
N ILE A 274 5.76 -0.64 -19.62
CA ILE A 274 6.10 0.69 -20.17
C ILE A 274 4.99 1.19 -21.09
N LYS A 275 4.41 0.31 -21.93
CA LYS A 275 3.26 0.69 -22.78
C LYS A 275 2.06 1.09 -21.94
N ILE A 276 1.78 0.37 -20.85
CA ILE A 276 0.69 0.68 -19.91
C ILE A 276 0.96 2.02 -19.21
N ILE A 277 2.19 2.25 -18.72
CA ILE A 277 2.62 3.51 -18.11
C ILE A 277 2.44 4.66 -19.09
N ASP A 278 2.91 4.52 -20.33
CA ASP A 278 2.82 5.57 -21.36
C ASP A 278 1.37 5.83 -21.79
N GLY A 279 0.53 4.79 -21.87
CA GLY A 279 -0.90 4.91 -22.11
C GLY A 279 -1.64 5.61 -20.96
N THR A 280 -1.25 5.30 -19.72
CA THR A 280 -1.79 5.97 -18.52
C THR A 280 -1.33 7.42 -18.45
N PHE A 281 -0.07 7.69 -18.80
CA PHE A 281 0.48 9.05 -18.87
C PHE A 281 -0.31 9.91 -19.88
N SER A 282 -0.60 9.34 -21.05
CA SER A 282 -1.42 9.97 -22.08
C SER A 282 -2.84 10.22 -21.60
N SER A 283 -3.44 9.24 -20.91
CA SER A 283 -4.79 9.36 -20.33
C SER A 283 -4.86 10.45 -19.26
N ILE A 284 -3.88 10.53 -18.37
CA ILE A 284 -3.80 11.56 -17.33
C ILE A 284 -3.59 12.94 -17.94
N SER A 285 -2.76 13.06 -18.99
CA SER A 285 -2.60 14.32 -19.73
C SER A 285 -3.93 14.78 -20.35
N ASN A 286 -4.72 13.85 -20.90
CA ASN A 286 -6.07 14.15 -21.39
C ASN A 286 -7.03 14.60 -20.27
N ILE A 287 -7.00 13.94 -19.11
CA ILE A 287 -7.78 14.34 -17.93
C ILE A 287 -7.37 15.75 -17.47
N GLN A 288 -6.07 16.07 -17.49
CA GLN A 288 -5.56 17.39 -17.14
C GLN A 288 -6.06 18.48 -18.12
N ASN A 289 -6.15 18.17 -19.41
CA ASN A 289 -6.73 19.08 -20.40
C ASN A 289 -8.24 19.29 -20.15
N LYS A 290 -9.01 18.22 -19.92
CA LYS A 290 -10.43 18.30 -19.53
C LYS A 290 -10.63 19.12 -18.26
N LEU A 291 -9.75 18.97 -17.26
CA LEU A 291 -9.80 19.72 -16.00
C LEU A 291 -9.64 21.22 -16.20
N ASN A 292 -8.81 21.62 -17.17
CA ASN A 292 -8.60 23.03 -17.51
C ASN A 292 -9.85 23.66 -18.14
N GLU A 293 -10.59 22.90 -18.95
CA GLU A 293 -11.83 23.32 -19.63
C GLU A 293 -13.06 23.34 -18.71
N CYS A 294 -12.98 22.63 -17.59
CA CYS A 294 -14.08 22.43 -16.66
C CYS A 294 -14.43 23.68 -15.84
N LYS A 295 -15.72 24.05 -15.81
CA LYS A 295 -16.24 25.29 -15.17
C LYS A 295 -17.22 25.06 -14.02
N ASN A 296 -17.73 23.85 -13.83
CA ASN A 296 -18.75 23.54 -12.82
C ASN A 296 -18.38 22.30 -12.01
N ILE A 297 -19.06 22.11 -10.86
CA ILE A 297 -18.73 21.04 -9.92
C ILE A 297 -19.08 19.64 -10.43
N ASN A 298 -20.11 19.52 -11.27
CA ASN A 298 -20.50 18.23 -11.86
C ASN A 298 -19.42 17.70 -12.81
N CYS A 299 -18.92 18.55 -13.71
CA CYS A 299 -17.81 18.19 -14.58
C CYS A 299 -16.54 17.88 -13.78
N LEU A 300 -16.26 18.59 -12.67
CA LEU A 300 -15.11 18.26 -11.82
C LEU A 300 -15.26 16.90 -11.13
N SER A 301 -16.48 16.53 -10.73
CA SER A 301 -16.77 15.22 -10.15
C SER A 301 -16.53 14.10 -11.18
N GLU A 302 -17.03 14.26 -12.41
CA GLU A 302 -16.81 13.29 -13.50
C GLU A 302 -15.32 13.10 -13.81
N ILE A 303 -14.56 14.20 -13.85
CA ILE A 303 -13.10 14.17 -14.05
C ILE A 303 -12.39 13.45 -12.89
N ASN A 304 -12.84 13.68 -11.65
CA ASN A 304 -12.29 12.99 -10.49
C ASN A 304 -12.55 11.48 -10.54
N ASP A 305 -13.74 11.07 -10.97
CA ASP A 305 -14.08 9.65 -11.12
C ASP A 305 -13.27 8.99 -12.25
N GLU A 306 -13.07 9.69 -13.37
CA GLU A 306 -12.19 9.26 -14.47
C GLU A 306 -10.74 9.09 -13.98
N LEU A 307 -10.23 10.03 -13.17
CA LEU A 307 -8.90 9.97 -12.58
C LEU A 307 -8.74 8.78 -11.62
N LEU A 308 -9.71 8.57 -10.72
CA LEU A 308 -9.69 7.46 -9.77
C LEU A 308 -9.74 6.09 -10.49
N SER A 309 -10.53 6.00 -11.57
CA SER A 309 -10.57 4.79 -12.41
C SER A 309 -9.22 4.50 -13.05
N GLN A 310 -8.56 5.52 -13.63
CA GLN A 310 -7.23 5.35 -14.24
C GLN A 310 -6.17 4.98 -13.20
N LYS A 311 -6.21 5.60 -12.01
CA LYS A 311 -5.33 5.25 -10.89
C LYS A 311 -5.49 3.78 -10.52
N ARG A 312 -6.72 3.28 -10.40
CA ARG A 312 -7.01 1.88 -10.07
C ARG A 312 -6.50 0.90 -11.12
N ILE A 313 -6.73 1.18 -12.42
CA ILE A 313 -6.22 0.33 -13.50
C ILE A 313 -4.69 0.21 -13.41
N LEU A 314 -4.01 1.34 -13.24
CA LEU A 314 -2.57 1.38 -13.09
C LEU A 314 -2.10 0.56 -11.87
N THR A 315 -2.76 0.68 -10.72
CA THR A 315 -2.40 -0.08 -9.51
C THR A 315 -2.54 -1.59 -9.73
N ILE A 316 -3.60 -2.05 -10.40
CA ILE A 316 -3.81 -3.47 -10.71
C ILE A 316 -2.69 -4.00 -11.61
N GLU A 317 -2.40 -3.31 -12.71
CA GLU A 317 -1.36 -3.72 -13.67
C GLU A 317 0.02 -3.80 -13.03
N ILE A 318 0.32 -2.83 -12.17
CA ILE A 318 1.57 -2.79 -11.40
C ILE A 318 1.66 -3.98 -10.42
N ASN A 319 0.58 -4.29 -9.71
CA ASN A 319 0.55 -5.44 -8.79
C ASN A 319 0.68 -6.78 -9.54
N ASN A 320 0.08 -6.91 -10.71
CA ASN A 320 0.27 -8.09 -11.57
C ASN A 320 1.74 -8.29 -11.94
N LEU A 321 2.47 -7.22 -12.26
CA LEU A 321 3.90 -7.32 -12.55
C LEU A 321 4.71 -7.79 -11.34
N ILE A 322 4.40 -7.31 -10.13
CA ILE A 322 5.04 -7.80 -8.91
C ILE A 322 4.78 -9.29 -8.75
N PHE A 323 3.52 -9.69 -8.92
CA PHE A 323 3.11 -11.07 -8.80
C PHE A 323 3.86 -11.96 -9.78
N ASP A 324 3.95 -11.55 -11.04
CA ASP A 324 4.67 -12.30 -12.08
C ASP A 324 6.18 -12.34 -11.83
N LYS A 325 6.77 -11.25 -11.32
CA LYS A 325 8.20 -11.21 -10.97
C LYS A 325 8.51 -12.14 -9.79
N ILE A 326 7.68 -12.11 -8.73
CA ILE A 326 7.79 -13.01 -7.58
C ILE A 326 7.60 -14.46 -8.02
N ARG A 327 6.56 -14.74 -8.83
CA ARG A 327 6.30 -16.08 -9.36
C ARG A 327 7.46 -16.60 -10.18
N GLY A 328 7.98 -15.82 -11.13
CA GLY A 328 9.12 -16.20 -11.96
C GLY A 328 10.38 -16.47 -11.12
N TYR A 329 10.61 -15.68 -10.07
CA TYR A 329 11.69 -15.91 -9.12
C TYR A 329 11.48 -17.17 -8.27
N ASN A 330 10.29 -17.40 -7.72
CA ASN A 330 9.98 -18.58 -6.91
C ASN A 330 10.06 -19.87 -7.75
N ASP A 331 9.58 -19.85 -8.99
CA ASP A 331 9.75 -20.97 -9.94
C ASP A 331 11.24 -21.26 -10.22
N PHE A 332 12.06 -20.21 -10.35
CA PHE A 332 13.52 -20.34 -10.48
C PHE A 332 14.16 -20.95 -9.21
N THR A 333 13.76 -20.48 -8.02
CA THR A 333 14.21 -21.00 -6.73
C THR A 333 13.84 -22.48 -6.56
N LEU A 334 12.63 -22.90 -6.96
CA LEU A 334 12.22 -24.30 -6.94
C LEU A 334 13.08 -25.18 -7.86
N LYS A 335 13.50 -24.68 -9.03
CA LYS A 335 14.44 -25.40 -9.90
C LYS A 335 15.81 -25.55 -9.25
N LEU A 336 16.32 -24.51 -8.61
CA LEU A 336 17.60 -24.55 -7.87
C LEU A 336 17.54 -25.50 -6.66
N LYS A 337 16.40 -25.56 -5.97
CA LYS A 337 16.21 -26.46 -4.82
C LYS A 337 16.33 -27.93 -5.23
N LYS A 338 15.86 -28.30 -6.43
CA LYS A 338 15.95 -29.68 -6.96
C LYS A 338 17.40 -30.16 -7.15
N ILE A 339 18.35 -29.25 -7.34
CA ILE A 339 19.78 -29.57 -7.48
C ILE A 339 20.57 -29.31 -6.19
N GLY A 340 19.89 -28.98 -5.09
CA GLY A 340 20.48 -28.79 -3.77
C GLY A 340 20.94 -27.36 -3.45
N ILE A 341 20.56 -26.36 -4.25
CA ILE A 341 20.77 -24.94 -3.92
C ILE A 341 19.49 -24.41 -3.28
N ASN A 342 19.52 -24.18 -1.98
CA ASN A 342 18.36 -23.68 -1.24
C ASN A 342 18.42 -22.15 -1.12
N LEU A 343 17.58 -21.46 -1.88
CA LEU A 343 17.34 -20.02 -1.73
C LEU A 343 15.96 -19.81 -1.10
N SER A 344 15.80 -18.70 -0.38
CA SER A 344 14.51 -18.33 0.19
C SER A 344 13.56 -17.88 -0.92
N GLU A 345 12.36 -18.45 -0.93
CA GLU A 345 11.24 -17.95 -1.73
C GLU A 345 10.79 -16.59 -1.18
N ILE A 346 10.22 -15.77 -2.06
CA ILE A 346 9.66 -14.47 -1.69
C ILE A 346 8.16 -14.65 -1.46
N GLU A 347 7.70 -14.24 -0.27
CA GLU A 347 6.27 -14.25 0.04
C GLU A 347 5.52 -13.24 -0.84
N TYR A 348 4.32 -13.64 -1.28
CA TYR A 348 3.43 -12.72 -1.98
C TYR A 348 2.94 -11.64 -1.02
N PRO A 349 2.79 -10.39 -1.48
CA PRO A 349 2.18 -9.33 -0.70
C PRO A 349 0.78 -9.76 -0.24
N LYS A 350 0.48 -9.56 1.06
CA LYS A 350 -0.84 -9.87 1.62
C LYS A 350 -1.91 -8.86 1.22
N GLU A 351 -1.47 -7.64 0.91
CA GLU A 351 -2.32 -6.52 0.51
C GLU A 351 -1.84 -5.96 -0.83
N GLU A 352 -2.76 -5.33 -1.56
CA GLU A 352 -2.46 -4.64 -2.81
C GLU A 352 -1.49 -3.49 -2.54
N ILE A 353 -0.37 -3.49 -3.26
CA ILE A 353 0.65 -2.47 -3.12
C ILE A 353 0.14 -1.19 -3.75
N LYS A 354 0.06 -0.13 -2.94
CA LYS A 354 -0.37 1.17 -3.39
C LYS A 354 0.65 1.77 -4.34
N LEU A 355 0.18 2.63 -5.24
CA LEU A 355 1.01 3.27 -6.25
C LEU A 355 2.19 4.01 -5.61
N GLU A 356 1.96 4.69 -4.48
CA GLU A 356 2.93 5.49 -3.74
C GLU A 356 4.05 4.64 -3.11
N GLU A 357 3.77 3.38 -2.77
CA GLU A 357 4.71 2.46 -2.09
C GLU A 357 5.46 1.57 -3.10
N PHE A 358 5.01 1.55 -4.36
CA PHE A 358 5.51 0.61 -5.36
C PHE A 358 7.02 0.71 -5.58
N ILE A 359 7.55 1.93 -5.73
CA ILE A 359 8.95 2.13 -6.15
C ILE A 359 9.90 1.51 -5.12
N ASP A 360 9.63 1.75 -3.84
CA ASP A 360 10.45 1.23 -2.75
C ASP A 360 10.31 -0.29 -2.64
N PHE A 361 9.09 -0.81 -2.77
CA PHE A 361 8.85 -2.25 -2.79
C PHE A 361 9.59 -2.92 -3.96
N TYR A 362 9.48 -2.38 -5.17
CA TYR A 362 10.12 -2.93 -6.37
C TYR A 362 11.64 -2.91 -6.27
N ARG A 363 12.23 -1.82 -5.74
CA ARG A 363 13.69 -1.75 -5.49
C ARG A 363 14.14 -2.84 -4.53
N HIS A 364 13.43 -3.02 -3.42
CA HIS A 364 13.75 -4.05 -2.44
C HIS A 364 13.61 -5.47 -3.02
N LEU A 365 12.53 -5.72 -3.77
CA LEU A 365 12.30 -6.97 -4.49
C LEU A 365 13.45 -7.26 -5.47
N LYS A 366 13.80 -6.28 -6.32
CA LYS A 366 14.87 -6.39 -7.31
C LYS A 366 16.22 -6.70 -6.64
N GLN A 367 16.58 -5.95 -5.59
CA GLN A 367 17.83 -6.15 -4.86
C GLN A 367 17.91 -7.54 -4.21
N THR A 368 16.79 -8.01 -3.64
CA THR A 368 16.71 -9.36 -3.04
C THR A 368 16.93 -10.43 -4.11
N ILE A 369 16.26 -10.31 -5.26
CA ILE A 369 16.42 -11.22 -6.40
C ILE A 369 17.87 -11.21 -6.89
N GLU A 370 18.46 -10.03 -7.12
CA GLU A 370 19.85 -9.90 -7.61
C GLU A 370 20.86 -10.53 -6.65
N THR A 371 20.73 -10.28 -5.35
CA THR A 371 21.59 -10.89 -4.32
C THR A 371 21.50 -12.42 -4.36
N ASN A 372 20.29 -12.95 -4.48
CA ASN A 372 20.07 -14.39 -4.53
C ASN A 372 20.58 -15.03 -5.82
N ILE A 373 20.51 -14.33 -6.96
CA ILE A 373 21.10 -14.79 -8.24
C ILE A 373 22.63 -14.84 -8.13
N ILE A 374 23.26 -13.84 -7.50
CA ILE A 374 24.71 -13.84 -7.26
C ILE A 374 25.10 -15.05 -6.39
N LEU A 375 24.37 -15.30 -5.31
CA LEU A 375 24.59 -16.46 -4.46
C LEU A 375 24.46 -17.78 -5.24
N ALA A 376 23.39 -17.93 -6.05
CA ALA A 376 23.19 -19.09 -6.90
C ALA A 376 24.37 -19.30 -7.87
N THR A 377 24.85 -18.21 -8.47
CA THR A 377 25.97 -18.22 -9.41
C THR A 377 27.26 -18.69 -8.72
N ASN A 378 27.53 -18.23 -7.50
CA ASN A 378 28.69 -18.64 -6.73
C ASN A 378 28.64 -20.13 -6.40
N PHE A 379 27.48 -20.65 -5.98
CA PHE A 379 27.30 -22.09 -5.75
C PHE A 379 27.54 -22.92 -7.02
N LEU A 380 27.04 -22.44 -8.17
CA LEU A 380 27.22 -23.11 -9.45
C LEU A 380 28.66 -23.05 -9.96
N ASN A 381 29.36 -21.93 -9.78
CA ASN A 381 30.77 -21.83 -10.15
C ASN A 381 31.66 -22.72 -9.27
N ALA A 382 31.37 -22.80 -7.97
CA ALA A 382 32.04 -23.76 -7.08
C ALA A 382 31.75 -25.22 -7.48
N PHE A 383 30.51 -25.51 -7.91
CA PHE A 383 30.16 -26.81 -8.47
C PHE A 383 30.96 -27.15 -9.73
N VAL A 384 31.10 -26.19 -10.66
CA VAL A 384 31.90 -26.35 -11.89
C VAL A 384 33.35 -26.69 -11.55
N GLU A 385 33.96 -25.96 -10.62
CA GLU A 385 35.34 -26.21 -10.16
C GLU A 385 35.47 -27.60 -9.52
N ASN A 386 34.57 -27.95 -8.59
CA ASN A 386 34.58 -29.27 -7.94
C ASN A 386 34.35 -30.40 -8.94
N THR A 387 33.51 -30.20 -9.95
CA THR A 387 33.25 -31.20 -11.00
C THR A 387 34.48 -31.44 -11.85
N SER A 388 35.20 -30.37 -12.23
CA SER A 388 36.46 -30.49 -12.96
C SER A 388 37.54 -31.18 -12.11
N LYS A 389 37.78 -30.73 -10.87
CA LYS A 389 38.78 -31.31 -9.94
C LYS A 389 38.49 -32.78 -9.58
N THR A 390 37.22 -33.17 -9.51
CA THR A 390 36.83 -34.50 -9.05
C THR A 390 36.65 -35.47 -10.21
N ILE A 391 35.77 -35.13 -11.16
CA ILE A 391 35.31 -36.03 -12.24
C ILE A 391 36.12 -35.83 -13.53
N GLY A 392 36.74 -34.67 -13.72
CA GLY A 392 37.46 -34.32 -14.95
C GLY A 392 36.55 -33.85 -16.08
N VAL A 393 35.32 -33.46 -15.77
CA VAL A 393 34.41 -32.85 -16.76
C VAL A 393 34.56 -31.34 -16.66
N ASN A 394 35.01 -30.73 -17.76
CA ASN A 394 35.10 -29.27 -17.87
C ASN A 394 33.72 -28.70 -18.22
N LEU A 395 33.16 -27.96 -17.27
CA LEU A 395 31.98 -27.15 -17.45
C LEU A 395 32.39 -25.68 -17.52
N ASP A 396 31.69 -24.89 -18.33
CA ASP A 396 31.96 -23.44 -18.40
C ASP A 396 31.51 -22.76 -17.11
N LYS A 397 32.34 -21.86 -16.58
CA LYS A 397 31.91 -20.96 -15.51
C LYS A 397 30.83 -20.00 -16.03
N LEU A 398 29.92 -19.64 -15.13
CA LEU A 398 28.89 -18.65 -15.37
C LEU A 398 29.51 -17.25 -15.30
N ASN A 399 29.69 -16.63 -16.46
CA ASN A 399 30.16 -15.23 -16.58
C ASN A 399 29.00 -14.23 -16.62
N ILE A 400 27.79 -14.69 -16.94
CA ILE A 400 26.58 -13.87 -17.02
C ILE A 400 25.67 -14.21 -15.83
N ILE A 401 25.41 -13.22 -14.98
CA ILE A 401 24.61 -13.36 -13.75
C ILE A 401 23.14 -13.01 -14.08
N ASN A 402 22.38 -13.99 -14.56
CA ASN A 402 20.95 -13.83 -14.91
C ASN A 402 20.18 -15.15 -14.71
N MET A 403 18.96 -15.10 -14.16
CA MET A 403 18.07 -16.27 -13.95
C MET A 403 17.87 -17.12 -15.21
N ASN A 404 17.67 -16.49 -16.38
CA ASN A 404 17.44 -17.21 -17.63
C ASN A 404 18.67 -18.01 -18.05
N TYR A 405 19.84 -17.37 -17.98
CA TYR A 405 21.12 -17.99 -18.34
C TYR A 405 21.47 -19.14 -17.38
N ILE A 406 21.25 -18.94 -16.07
CA ILE A 406 21.41 -20.00 -15.06
C ILE A 406 20.46 -21.16 -15.38
N SER A 407 19.18 -20.88 -15.61
CA SER A 407 18.17 -21.92 -15.90
C SER A 407 18.52 -22.73 -17.14
N GLU A 408 18.97 -22.08 -18.21
CA GLU A 408 19.41 -22.73 -19.44
C GLU A 408 20.60 -23.67 -19.18
N ARG A 409 21.61 -23.20 -18.43
CA ARG A 409 22.76 -24.04 -18.09
C ARG A 409 22.41 -25.24 -17.22
N LEU A 410 21.47 -25.08 -16.28
CA LEU A 410 20.97 -26.20 -15.48
C LEU A 410 20.26 -27.25 -16.34
N ASN A 411 19.45 -26.83 -17.30
CA ASN A 411 18.76 -27.75 -18.21
C ASN A 411 19.72 -28.50 -19.13
N ASN A 412 20.85 -27.88 -19.50
CA ASN A 412 21.86 -28.49 -20.37
C ASN A 412 22.87 -29.38 -19.61
N MET A 413 22.78 -29.44 -18.27
CA MET A 413 23.68 -30.27 -17.46
C MET A 413 23.21 -31.72 -17.45
N ASP A 414 24.05 -32.65 -17.93
CA ASP A 414 23.78 -34.08 -17.86
C ASP A 414 24.06 -34.63 -16.45
N VAL A 415 23.11 -34.39 -15.56
CA VAL A 415 23.15 -34.83 -14.15
C VAL A 415 23.30 -36.35 -14.04
N GLN A 416 22.69 -37.12 -14.94
CA GLN A 416 22.77 -38.58 -14.90
C GLN A 416 24.19 -39.07 -15.22
N LEU A 417 24.83 -38.49 -16.25
CA LEU A 417 26.21 -38.80 -16.59
C LEU A 417 27.17 -38.43 -15.46
N LEU A 418 27.02 -37.24 -14.88
CA LEU A 418 27.87 -36.78 -13.77
C LEU A 418 27.72 -37.69 -12.56
N ASN A 419 26.49 -38.04 -12.18
CA ASN A 419 26.23 -38.93 -11.06
C ASN A 419 26.82 -40.33 -11.30
N LYS A 420 26.62 -40.90 -12.50
CA LYS A 420 27.16 -42.22 -12.85
C LYS A 420 28.69 -42.26 -12.80
N LYS A 421 29.36 -41.23 -13.33
CA LYS A 421 30.83 -41.13 -13.27
C LYS A 421 31.33 -41.02 -11.83
N LEU A 422 30.65 -40.23 -11.01
CA LEU A 422 31.00 -40.07 -9.59
C LEU A 422 30.81 -41.38 -8.81
N ASP A 423 29.66 -42.03 -8.98
CA ASP A 423 29.35 -43.28 -8.26
C ASP A 423 30.32 -44.41 -8.66
N LEU A 424 30.71 -44.50 -9.94
CA LEU A 424 31.73 -45.45 -10.42
C LEU A 424 33.09 -45.16 -9.79
N CYS A 425 33.49 -43.89 -9.74
CA CYS A 425 34.74 -43.45 -9.13
C CYS A 425 34.81 -43.77 -7.63
N VAL A 426 33.73 -43.49 -6.91
CA VAL A 426 33.59 -43.84 -5.49
C VAL A 426 33.63 -45.35 -5.27
N SER A 427 33.00 -46.14 -6.13
CA SER A 427 33.03 -47.61 -6.05
C SER A 427 34.46 -48.15 -6.23
N LYS A 428 35.20 -47.63 -7.22
CA LYS A 428 36.62 -47.97 -7.41
C LYS A 428 37.48 -47.55 -6.21
N ALA A 429 37.23 -46.36 -5.66
CA ALA A 429 37.94 -45.90 -4.46
C ALA A 429 37.69 -46.83 -3.27
N LEU A 430 36.46 -47.35 -3.13
CA LEU A 430 36.10 -48.31 -2.09
C LEU A 430 36.86 -49.64 -2.25
N GLU A 431 37.03 -50.14 -3.47
CA GLU A 431 37.82 -51.37 -3.71
C GLU A 431 39.32 -51.14 -3.43
N VAL A 432 39.88 -49.99 -3.81
CA VAL A 432 41.29 -49.66 -3.53
C VAL A 432 41.53 -49.53 -2.02
N ILE A 433 40.66 -48.82 -1.29
CA ILE A 433 40.85 -48.62 0.16
C ILE A 433 40.65 -49.92 0.96
N GLN A 434 39.95 -50.93 0.41
CA GLN A 434 39.79 -52.25 1.04
C GLN A 434 41.10 -53.03 1.18
N LEU A 435 42.12 -52.70 0.39
CA LEU A 435 43.44 -53.31 0.50
C LEU A 435 44.17 -52.94 1.80
N PHE A 436 43.78 -51.84 2.45
CA PHE A 436 44.41 -51.31 3.65
C PHE A 436 43.51 -51.59 4.87
N THR A 437 44.12 -51.99 6.00
CA THR A 437 43.40 -52.51 7.19
C THR A 437 43.38 -51.57 8.38
N GLU A 438 43.86 -50.33 8.24
CA GLU A 438 43.93 -49.37 9.34
C GLU A 438 42.57 -48.87 9.82
N GLU A 439 42.48 -48.40 11.06
CA GLU A 439 41.25 -47.85 11.65
C GLU A 439 40.75 -46.62 10.88
N GLU A 440 41.65 -45.75 10.39
CA GLU A 440 41.30 -44.60 9.55
C GLU A 440 40.68 -45.03 8.20
N SER A 441 41.05 -46.21 7.69
CA SER A 441 40.44 -46.78 6.49
C SER A 441 38.96 -47.12 6.69
N TYR A 442 38.53 -47.48 7.93
CA TYR A 442 37.16 -47.86 8.23
C TYR A 442 36.19 -46.67 8.14
N GLU A 443 36.55 -45.52 8.70
CA GLU A 443 35.73 -44.31 8.61
C GLU A 443 35.61 -43.79 7.17
N ILE A 444 36.71 -43.89 6.41
CA ILE A 444 36.75 -43.54 4.98
C ILE A 444 35.84 -44.48 4.18
N LYS A 445 35.92 -45.80 4.41
CA LYS A 445 35.05 -46.82 3.77
C LYS A 445 33.57 -46.54 4.01
N LYS A 446 33.19 -46.24 5.26
CA LYS A 446 31.82 -45.90 5.61
C LYS A 446 31.35 -44.65 4.86
N SER A 447 32.16 -43.59 4.86
CA SER A 447 31.83 -42.33 4.17
C SER A 447 31.71 -42.49 2.65
N LEU A 448 32.53 -43.37 2.05
CA LEU A 448 32.46 -43.69 0.62
C LEU A 448 31.18 -44.45 0.27
N ALA A 449 30.81 -45.45 1.09
CA ALA A 449 29.63 -46.27 0.87
C ALA A 449 28.32 -45.46 0.90
N ASP A 450 28.30 -44.33 1.61
CA ASP A 450 27.12 -43.47 1.72
C ASP A 450 26.87 -42.61 0.47
N ILE A 451 27.91 -42.26 -0.31
CA ILE A 451 27.77 -41.33 -1.44
C ILE A 451 26.84 -41.87 -2.55
N PRO A 452 26.99 -43.12 -3.03
CA PRO A 452 26.14 -43.66 -4.10
C PRO A 452 24.66 -43.74 -3.71
N LEU A 453 24.37 -43.82 -2.41
CA LEU A 453 23.00 -43.89 -1.88
C LEU A 453 22.30 -42.52 -1.87
N GLN A 454 23.04 -41.43 -1.97
CA GLN A 454 22.49 -40.07 -1.96
C GLN A 454 22.00 -39.65 -3.36
N PRO A 455 20.83 -38.98 -3.45
CA PRO A 455 20.38 -38.38 -4.70
C PRO A 455 21.39 -37.31 -5.16
N PHE A 456 21.46 -37.10 -6.47
CA PHE A 456 22.36 -36.09 -7.00
C PHE A 456 21.99 -34.70 -6.48
N THR A 457 22.99 -34.02 -5.94
CA THR A 457 22.94 -32.60 -5.60
C THR A 457 24.31 -31.98 -5.88
N ILE A 458 24.36 -30.67 -6.04
CA ILE A 458 25.62 -29.94 -6.15
C ILE A 458 26.51 -30.19 -4.92
N ASN A 459 25.90 -30.28 -3.73
CA ASN A 459 26.61 -30.59 -2.49
C ASN A 459 27.18 -32.01 -2.47
N LYS A 460 26.54 -33.00 -3.12
CA LYS A 460 27.07 -34.37 -3.28
C LYS A 460 28.45 -34.33 -3.95
N VAL A 461 28.61 -33.57 -5.02
CA VAL A 461 29.91 -33.43 -5.72
C VAL A 461 30.95 -32.74 -4.83
N GLY A 462 30.57 -31.67 -4.12
CA GLY A 462 31.48 -30.99 -3.19
C GLY A 462 31.94 -31.87 -2.03
N ASN A 463 31.03 -32.69 -1.47
CA ASN A 463 31.36 -33.64 -0.40
C ASN A 463 32.26 -34.77 -0.92
N ALA A 464 31.96 -35.30 -2.10
CA ALA A 464 32.79 -36.32 -2.73
C ALA A 464 34.19 -35.79 -3.06
N ALA A 465 34.33 -34.54 -3.51
CA ALA A 465 35.61 -33.90 -3.76
C ALA A 465 36.51 -33.89 -2.51
N LYS A 466 35.95 -33.46 -1.36
CA LYS A 466 36.67 -33.45 -0.07
C LYS A 466 37.03 -34.86 0.40
N LEU A 467 36.13 -35.82 0.24
CA LEU A 467 36.39 -37.20 0.65
C LEU A 467 37.48 -37.84 -0.22
N LEU A 468 37.42 -37.64 -1.54
CA LEU A 468 38.42 -38.14 -2.48
C LEU A 468 39.78 -37.46 -2.28
N GLU A 469 39.82 -36.20 -1.89
CA GLU A 469 41.05 -35.52 -1.46
C GLU A 469 41.64 -36.17 -0.20
N LYS A 470 40.81 -36.47 0.82
CA LYS A 470 41.24 -37.21 2.01
C LYS A 470 41.80 -38.59 1.63
N ILE A 471 41.13 -39.33 0.76
CA ILE A 471 41.57 -40.64 0.26
C ILE A 471 42.89 -40.53 -0.50
N ASN A 472 43.02 -39.54 -1.39
CA ASN A 472 44.25 -39.32 -2.15
C ASN A 472 45.45 -39.12 -1.22
N ASN A 473 45.27 -38.37 -0.13
CA ASN A 473 46.33 -38.13 0.85
C ASN A 473 46.63 -39.38 1.69
N PHE A 474 45.59 -40.11 2.12
CA PHE A 474 45.74 -41.39 2.83
C PHE A 474 46.52 -42.40 2.00
N LEU A 475 46.07 -42.66 0.75
CA LEU A 475 46.73 -43.59 -0.17
C LEU A 475 48.18 -43.18 -0.48
N LEU A 476 48.46 -41.88 -0.53
CA LEU A 476 49.83 -41.40 -0.78
C LEU A 476 50.77 -41.80 0.37
N VAL A 477 50.32 -41.68 1.61
CA VAL A 477 51.11 -42.07 2.80
C VAL A 477 51.35 -43.57 2.79
N ASP A 478 50.30 -44.37 2.64
CA ASP A 478 50.37 -45.84 2.66
C ASP A 478 51.24 -46.39 1.53
N LEU A 479 51.14 -45.83 0.32
CA LEU A 479 51.97 -46.28 -0.80
C LEU A 479 53.45 -45.93 -0.62
N ILE A 480 53.77 -44.80 0.02
CA ILE A 480 55.16 -44.44 0.37
C ILE A 480 55.71 -45.42 1.40
N GLU A 481 54.92 -45.77 2.41
CA GLU A 481 55.31 -46.77 3.42
C GLU A 481 55.50 -48.16 2.80
N LEU A 482 54.55 -48.58 1.95
CA LEU A 482 54.63 -49.82 1.20
C LEU A 482 55.90 -49.86 0.34
N GLN A 483 56.21 -48.78 -0.38
CA GLN A 483 57.43 -48.67 -1.19
C GLN A 483 58.69 -48.80 -0.33
N ASN A 484 58.74 -48.15 0.84
CA ASN A 484 59.89 -48.23 1.75
C ASN A 484 60.07 -49.65 2.32
N THR A 485 58.97 -50.33 2.65
CA THR A 485 58.98 -51.71 3.10
C THR A 485 59.50 -52.64 2.00
N LEU A 486 59.01 -52.49 0.77
CA LEU A 486 59.49 -53.29 -0.36
C LEU A 486 60.94 -53.01 -0.72
N LYS A 487 61.42 -51.76 -0.63
CA LYS A 487 62.85 -51.43 -0.78
C LYS A 487 63.72 -52.15 0.25
N THR A 488 63.23 -52.26 1.48
CA THR A 488 63.91 -53.03 2.55
C THR A 488 64.03 -54.50 2.14
N ILE A 489 62.92 -55.12 1.69
CA ILE A 489 62.91 -56.51 1.21
C ILE A 489 63.82 -56.68 -0.03
N SER A 490 63.77 -55.75 -1.01
CA SER A 490 64.62 -55.78 -2.20
C SER A 490 66.11 -55.73 -1.83
N SER A 491 66.51 -54.95 -0.82
CA SER A 491 67.92 -54.93 -0.37
C SER A 491 68.44 -56.30 0.11
N ILE A 492 67.54 -57.11 0.66
CA ILE A 492 67.82 -58.47 1.15
C ILE A 492 67.88 -59.44 -0.04
N TYR A 493 66.87 -59.45 -0.90
CA TYR A 493 66.70 -60.51 -1.91
C TYR A 493 67.21 -60.16 -3.33
N LYS A 494 67.25 -58.87 -3.70
CA LYS A 494 67.64 -58.36 -5.03
C LYS A 494 66.91 -59.05 -6.19
N SER A 495 65.59 -59.23 -6.06
CA SER A 495 64.75 -59.82 -7.11
C SER A 495 64.25 -58.74 -8.08
N ALA A 496 64.35 -59.03 -9.39
CA ALA A 496 63.80 -58.17 -10.44
C ALA A 496 62.28 -58.00 -10.33
N GLU A 497 61.57 -58.99 -9.78
CA GLU A 497 60.12 -58.92 -9.55
C GLU A 497 59.79 -57.86 -8.49
N ILE A 498 60.55 -57.81 -7.39
CA ILE A 498 60.36 -56.81 -6.32
C ILE A 498 60.71 -55.41 -6.84
N ASP A 499 61.77 -55.28 -7.64
CA ASP A 499 62.16 -54.00 -8.24
C ASP A 499 61.10 -53.48 -9.23
N ASN A 500 60.46 -54.38 -9.99
CA ASN A 500 59.32 -54.02 -10.84
C ASN A 500 58.11 -53.53 -10.02
N MET A 501 57.79 -54.20 -8.90
CA MET A 501 56.72 -53.76 -7.99
C MET A 501 57.02 -52.37 -7.39
N ILE A 502 58.27 -52.12 -6.98
CA ILE A 502 58.71 -50.81 -6.48
C ILE A 502 58.54 -49.73 -7.56
N SER A 503 58.91 -50.02 -8.81
CA SER A 503 58.73 -49.09 -9.94
C SER A 503 57.26 -48.81 -10.19
N LEU A 504 56.39 -49.82 -10.13
CA LEU A 504 54.96 -49.67 -10.32
C LEU A 504 54.36 -48.77 -9.22
N ILE A 505 54.68 -49.03 -7.94
CA ILE A 505 54.24 -48.18 -6.82
C ILE A 505 54.77 -46.75 -6.97
N ASN A 506 55.99 -46.58 -7.47
CA ASN A 506 56.52 -45.24 -7.74
C ASN A 506 55.69 -44.47 -8.77
N ILE A 507 55.20 -45.14 -9.82
CA ILE A 507 54.31 -44.54 -10.84
C ILE A 507 52.97 -44.15 -10.21
N GLU A 508 52.42 -45.00 -9.33
CA GLU A 508 51.15 -44.71 -8.63
C GLU A 508 51.29 -43.52 -7.65
N ILE A 509 52.41 -43.44 -6.91
CA ILE A 509 52.74 -42.28 -6.05
C ILE A 509 52.80 -41.00 -6.89
N GLN A 510 53.48 -41.02 -8.03
CA GLN A 510 53.57 -39.86 -8.94
C GLN A 510 52.19 -39.47 -9.49
N THR A 511 51.34 -40.45 -9.79
CA THR A 511 49.96 -40.23 -10.23
C THR A 511 49.14 -39.50 -9.16
N LEU A 512 49.21 -39.93 -7.90
CA LEU A 512 48.53 -39.29 -6.77
C LEU A 512 49.00 -37.85 -6.53
N GLN A 513 50.29 -37.57 -6.75
CA GLN A 513 50.90 -36.26 -6.57
C GLN A 513 50.60 -35.27 -7.70
N THR A 514 50.11 -35.72 -8.86
CA THR A 514 49.87 -34.85 -10.02
C THR A 514 48.73 -33.84 -9.72
N PRO A 515 48.99 -32.52 -9.65
CA PRO A 515 47.98 -31.56 -9.17
C PRO A 515 46.78 -31.38 -10.10
N GLU A 516 47.02 -31.41 -11.41
CA GLU A 516 46.01 -31.12 -12.44
C GLU A 516 45.13 -32.32 -12.77
N MET A 517 45.49 -33.51 -12.29
CA MET A 517 44.75 -34.74 -12.59
C MET A 517 43.50 -34.85 -11.71
N PRO A 518 42.31 -35.10 -12.28
CA PRO A 518 41.10 -35.28 -11.51
C PRO A 518 41.20 -36.47 -10.55
N TYR A 519 40.62 -36.37 -9.35
CA TYR A 519 40.68 -37.46 -8.37
C TYR A 519 40.15 -38.79 -8.91
N CYS A 520 39.07 -38.77 -9.70
CA CYS A 520 38.51 -39.98 -10.27
C CYS A 520 39.43 -40.64 -11.30
N GLU A 521 40.25 -39.86 -12.01
CA GLU A 521 41.26 -40.42 -12.90
C GLU A 521 42.41 -41.07 -12.10
N LYS A 522 42.89 -40.39 -11.04
CA LYS A 522 43.91 -40.94 -10.12
C LYS A 522 43.47 -42.28 -9.55
N ILE A 523 42.25 -42.34 -9.00
CA ILE A 523 41.66 -43.57 -8.46
C ILE A 523 41.49 -44.63 -9.55
N SER A 524 41.07 -44.25 -10.76
CA SER A 524 40.92 -45.24 -11.84
C SER A 524 42.24 -45.85 -12.29
N ARG A 525 43.35 -45.12 -12.21
CA ARG A 525 44.70 -45.64 -12.50
C ARG A 525 45.14 -46.63 -11.42
N LEU A 526 45.04 -46.23 -10.16
CA LEU A 526 45.29 -47.12 -9.01
C LEU A 526 44.46 -48.41 -9.06
N TYR A 527 43.17 -48.27 -9.38
CA TYR A 527 42.27 -49.41 -9.53
C TYR A 527 42.70 -50.36 -10.66
N SER A 528 43.29 -49.84 -11.74
CA SER A 528 43.78 -50.68 -12.83
C SER A 528 44.99 -51.53 -12.43
N SER A 529 45.71 -51.10 -11.38
CA SER A 529 46.88 -51.78 -10.80
C SER A 529 46.54 -52.53 -9.50
N ILE A 530 45.25 -52.81 -9.23
CA ILE A 530 44.79 -53.30 -7.93
C ILE A 530 45.32 -54.71 -7.58
N SER A 531 45.56 -55.56 -8.60
CA SER A 531 46.11 -56.90 -8.40
C SER A 531 47.56 -56.82 -7.95
N GLU A 532 48.35 -56.01 -8.65
CA GLU A 532 49.77 -55.78 -8.38
C GLU A 532 49.96 -55.11 -7.02
N LEU A 533 49.08 -54.16 -6.65
CA LEU A 533 49.07 -53.56 -5.33
C LEU A 533 48.75 -54.58 -4.23
N LYS A 534 47.81 -55.48 -4.47
CA LYS A 534 47.47 -56.54 -3.51
C LYS A 534 48.65 -57.49 -3.28
N GLU A 535 49.31 -57.91 -4.35
CA GLU A 535 50.53 -58.75 -4.27
C GLU A 535 51.66 -58.04 -3.51
N ALA A 536 51.87 -56.75 -3.79
CA ALA A 536 52.85 -55.94 -3.10
C ALA A 536 52.56 -55.80 -1.59
N ILE A 537 51.29 -55.58 -1.21
CA ILE A 537 50.86 -55.51 0.19
C ILE A 537 51.02 -56.84 0.89
N GLU A 538 50.63 -57.96 0.25
CA GLU A 538 50.83 -59.30 0.80
C GLU A 538 52.30 -59.60 1.04
N LEU A 539 53.17 -59.23 0.10
CA LEU A 539 54.61 -59.37 0.26
C LEU A 539 55.15 -58.50 1.42
N ALA A 540 54.71 -57.25 1.51
CA ALA A 540 55.11 -56.34 2.57
C ALA A 540 54.63 -56.80 3.96
N SER A 541 53.44 -57.41 4.06
CA SER A 541 52.93 -57.98 5.31
C SER A 541 53.79 -59.14 5.82
N ASN A 542 54.50 -59.82 4.92
CA ASN A 542 55.45 -60.90 5.24
C ASN A 542 56.89 -60.39 5.49
N LYS A 543 57.12 -59.08 5.61
CA LYS A 543 58.47 -58.49 5.78
C LYS A 543 59.27 -59.15 6.91
N ASP A 544 58.67 -59.33 8.09
CA ASP A 544 59.38 -59.87 9.25
C ASP A 544 59.72 -61.34 9.04
N THR A 545 58.78 -62.13 8.50
CA THR A 545 59.01 -63.54 8.12
C THR A 545 60.12 -63.66 7.08
N LEU A 546 60.13 -62.79 6.06
CA LEU A 546 61.18 -62.76 5.04
C LEU A 546 62.52 -62.28 5.62
N THR A 547 62.52 -61.40 6.62
CA THR A 547 63.75 -60.97 7.29
C THR A 547 64.36 -62.12 8.09
N GLN A 548 63.53 -62.82 8.88
CA GLN A 548 63.92 -64.03 9.62
C GLN A 548 64.37 -65.16 8.70
N LEU A 549 63.73 -65.32 7.54
CA LEU A 549 64.12 -66.30 6.53
C LEU A 549 65.55 -66.06 6.04
N SER A 550 65.97 -64.80 5.87
CA SER A 550 67.35 -64.46 5.51
C SER A 550 68.34 -64.90 6.59
N GLU A 551 68.04 -64.63 7.86
CA GLU A 551 68.89 -65.04 8.99
C GLU A 551 68.97 -66.57 9.14
N LEU A 552 67.85 -67.25 8.88
CA LEU A 552 67.78 -68.71 8.91
C LEU A 552 68.62 -69.33 7.79
N VAL A 553 68.54 -68.81 6.56
CA VAL A 553 69.38 -69.26 5.44
C VAL A 553 70.86 -69.05 5.75
N ASP A 554 71.24 -67.95 6.41
CA ASP A 554 72.61 -67.71 6.86
C ASP A 554 73.09 -68.78 7.85
N THR A 555 72.20 -69.21 8.74
CA THR A 555 72.48 -70.25 9.75
C THR A 555 72.56 -71.64 9.14
N LEU A 556 71.69 -71.95 8.17
CA LEU A 556 71.62 -73.25 7.52
C LEU A 556 72.68 -73.44 6.43
N LEU A 557 73.28 -72.35 5.93
CA LEU A 557 74.25 -72.36 4.81
C LEU A 557 75.32 -73.46 4.91
N PRO A 558 75.99 -73.70 6.07
CA PRO A 558 76.98 -74.76 6.20
C PRO A 558 76.40 -76.16 5.97
N GLN A 559 75.19 -76.43 6.49
CA GLN A 559 74.51 -77.71 6.32
C GLN A 559 74.05 -77.91 4.86
N ILE A 560 73.62 -76.84 4.18
CA ILE A 560 73.23 -76.91 2.76
C ILE A 560 74.45 -77.29 1.90
N LEU A 561 75.63 -76.76 2.22
CA LEU A 561 76.87 -77.02 1.49
C LEU A 561 77.41 -78.44 1.72
N GLU A 562 77.23 -79.01 2.92
CA GLU A 562 77.62 -80.39 3.22
C GLU A 562 76.72 -81.43 2.54
N THR A 563 75.42 -81.16 2.47
CA THR A 563 74.41 -82.13 2.00
C THR A 563 74.06 -81.96 0.51
N GLY A 564 74.28 -80.78 -0.06
CA GLY A 564 73.97 -80.45 -1.47
C GLY A 564 72.48 -80.30 -1.78
N GLU A 565 71.59 -80.67 -0.85
CA GLU A 565 70.14 -80.62 -1.01
C GLU A 565 69.44 -80.47 0.35
N ILE A 566 68.45 -79.57 0.43
CA ILE A 566 67.62 -79.38 1.62
C ILE A 566 66.15 -79.47 1.26
N ASN A 567 65.38 -80.20 2.09
CA ASN A 567 63.94 -80.27 2.01
C ASN A 567 63.31 -79.20 2.92
N LEU A 568 62.49 -78.33 2.34
CA LEU A 568 61.89 -77.17 3.01
C LEU A 568 60.96 -77.57 4.16
N ASN A 569 60.24 -78.69 4.01
CA ASN A 569 59.35 -79.18 5.05
C ASN A 569 60.11 -79.68 6.29
N ASP A 570 61.30 -80.25 6.09
CA ASP A 570 62.13 -80.81 7.19
C ASP A 570 62.69 -79.70 8.09
N ILE A 571 62.76 -78.47 7.58
CA ILE A 571 63.17 -77.26 8.30
C ILE A 571 62.00 -76.33 8.64
N GLY A 572 60.76 -76.80 8.43
CA GLY A 572 59.54 -76.06 8.78
C GLY A 572 59.26 -74.82 7.92
N ILE A 573 59.85 -74.72 6.73
CA ILE A 573 59.64 -73.60 5.80
C ILE A 573 58.57 -73.96 4.78
N ASN A 574 57.59 -73.08 4.59
CA ASN A 574 56.57 -73.23 3.56
C ASN A 574 57.19 -73.11 2.16
N GLU A 575 56.78 -74.01 1.26
CA GLU A 575 57.18 -74.07 -0.16
C GLU A 575 57.03 -72.73 -0.89
N ASN A 576 56.06 -71.90 -0.50
CA ASN A 576 55.83 -70.57 -1.06
C ASN A 576 57.03 -69.62 -0.89
N TYR A 577 57.93 -69.88 0.05
CA TYR A 577 59.14 -69.09 0.26
C TYR A 577 60.37 -69.62 -0.49
N ALA A 578 60.25 -70.73 -1.22
CA ALA A 578 61.38 -71.38 -1.88
C ALA A 578 62.14 -70.45 -2.85
N ASN A 579 61.41 -69.65 -3.63
CA ASN A 579 61.99 -68.69 -4.58
C ASN A 579 62.83 -67.61 -3.89
N PHE A 580 62.43 -67.19 -2.68
CA PHE A 580 63.18 -66.24 -1.87
C PHE A 580 64.49 -66.86 -1.35
N ILE A 581 64.47 -68.13 -0.96
CA ILE A 581 65.68 -68.85 -0.54
C ILE A 581 66.65 -69.03 -1.72
N ILE A 582 66.16 -69.41 -2.90
CA ILE A 582 66.99 -69.46 -4.12
C ILE A 582 67.65 -68.10 -4.36
N ALA A 583 66.89 -67.01 -4.29
CA ALA A 583 67.40 -65.67 -4.53
C ALA A 583 68.55 -65.31 -3.56
N LEU A 584 68.42 -65.67 -2.27
CA LEU A 584 69.47 -65.48 -1.27
C LEU A 584 70.73 -66.31 -1.56
N LEU A 585 70.57 -67.59 -1.91
CA LEU A 585 71.70 -68.48 -2.22
C LEU A 585 72.45 -68.04 -3.49
N ASN A 586 71.70 -67.68 -4.54
CA ASN A 586 72.27 -67.12 -5.77
C ASN A 586 73.00 -65.81 -5.51
N LYS A 587 72.45 -64.91 -4.68
CA LYS A 587 73.11 -63.65 -4.26
C LYS A 587 74.46 -63.91 -3.56
N LYS A 588 74.57 -65.02 -2.83
CA LYS A 588 75.81 -65.46 -2.17
C LYS A 588 76.78 -66.21 -3.08
N GLY A 589 76.44 -66.40 -4.36
CA GLY A 589 77.30 -67.03 -5.37
C GLY A 589 77.07 -68.53 -5.57
N PHE A 590 76.04 -69.11 -4.95
CA PHE A 590 75.70 -70.53 -5.07
C PHE A 590 74.59 -70.74 -6.10
N LYS A 591 74.79 -71.64 -7.07
CA LYS A 591 73.76 -71.92 -8.08
C LYS A 591 72.69 -72.82 -7.47
N ALA A 592 71.55 -72.26 -7.09
CA ALA A 592 70.45 -72.99 -6.46
C ALA A 592 69.28 -73.24 -7.43
N GLU A 593 68.70 -74.43 -7.38
CA GLU A 593 67.52 -74.84 -8.18
C GLU A 593 66.47 -75.53 -7.30
N ILE A 594 65.19 -75.32 -7.60
CA ILE A 594 64.05 -75.94 -6.91
C ILE A 594 63.66 -77.21 -7.65
N ASN A 595 63.46 -78.29 -6.91
CA ASN A 595 62.86 -79.53 -7.40
C ASN A 595 61.80 -80.03 -6.41
N GLY A 596 60.54 -79.61 -6.61
CA GLY A 596 59.46 -79.83 -5.63
C GLY A 596 59.77 -79.10 -4.32
N ASN A 597 59.68 -79.78 -3.18
CA ASN A 597 59.95 -79.20 -1.86
C ASN A 597 61.44 -79.11 -1.51
N LYS A 598 62.33 -79.41 -2.46
CA LYS A 598 63.76 -79.48 -2.21
C LYS A 598 64.50 -78.38 -2.96
N ILE A 599 65.43 -77.74 -2.28
CA ILE A 599 66.40 -76.80 -2.85
C ILE A 599 67.72 -77.52 -2.99
N ARG A 600 68.23 -77.59 -4.22
CA ARG A 600 69.56 -78.14 -4.52
C ARG A 600 70.54 -77.02 -4.77
N VAL A 601 71.73 -77.16 -4.21
CA VAL A 601 72.82 -76.21 -4.42
C VAL A 601 73.93 -76.89 -5.22
N GLY A 602 74.21 -76.36 -6.41
CA GLY A 602 75.35 -76.78 -7.21
C GLY A 602 76.65 -76.34 -6.53
N ILE A 603 77.40 -77.30 -5.98
CA ILE A 603 78.74 -77.06 -5.44
C ILE A 603 79.67 -76.82 -6.64
N ASN A 604 80.09 -75.56 -6.82
CA ASN A 604 81.09 -75.22 -7.82
C ASN A 604 82.47 -75.62 -7.27
N THR A 605 82.88 -76.88 -7.44
CA THR A 605 84.28 -77.27 -7.27
C THR A 605 85.07 -76.74 -8.47
N LYS A 606 85.69 -75.57 -8.32
CA LYS A 606 86.87 -75.20 -9.09
C LYS A 606 88.01 -74.98 -8.11
N GLU A 607 89.05 -75.80 -8.28
CA GLU A 607 90.40 -75.62 -7.75
C GLU A 607 90.97 -74.23 -8.08
#